data_AF-A0A345WPM7-F1
#
_entry.id   AF-A0A345WPM7-F1
#
_cell.length_a   1.000
_cell.length_b   1.000
_cell.length_c   1.000
_cell.angle_alpha   90.00
_cell.angle_beta   90.00
_cell.angle_gamma   90.00
#
_symmetry.space_group_name_H-M   'P 1'
#
loop_
_entity.id
_entity.type
_entity.pdbx_description
1 polymer ?
#
loop_
_entity_poly.entity_id
_entity_poly.type
_entity_poly.pdbx_seq_one_letter_code
_entity_poly.pdbx_strand_id
1 'polypeptide(L)'
;MGKKSGEKKRKKTKLPKEVMGIRLPKEVREIGGAVLEKANTPQGREMLAAGLTMAAAAASAAVAKGRMKRETAAAGPAPAPDAARAADAAPPPPPPAPPPQGTQRDPDPTAMLAMVGTVAESVLGKLFTKKG
;
A
#
# COMPACT_ATOMS: atom_id res chain seq x y z
N MET A 1 -17.09 43.45 -22.27
CA MET A 1 -17.04 42.97 -20.86
C MET A 1 -15.95 41.90 -20.73
N GLY A 2 -14.77 42.28 -20.24
CA GLY A 2 -13.63 41.37 -20.08
C GLY A 2 -13.76 40.56 -18.78
N LYS A 3 -13.92 39.24 -18.90
CA LYS A 3 -13.85 38.32 -17.76
C LYS A 3 -12.38 38.17 -17.36
N LYS A 4 -11.91 38.94 -16.38
CA LYS A 4 -10.65 38.67 -15.67
C LYS A 4 -10.86 37.45 -14.77
N SER A 5 -10.51 36.28 -15.28
CA SER A 5 -10.34 35.07 -14.47
C SER A 5 -9.27 35.35 -13.42
N GLY A 6 -9.69 35.38 -12.16
CA GLY A 6 -8.81 35.54 -11.01
C GLY A 6 -7.84 34.37 -10.93
N GLU A 7 -6.64 34.57 -11.44
CA GLU A 7 -5.49 33.70 -11.20
C GLU A 7 -5.14 33.82 -9.71
N LYS A 8 -5.79 33.00 -8.88
CA LYS A 8 -5.42 32.79 -7.48
C LYS A 8 -3.99 32.27 -7.48
N LYS A 9 -3.03 33.18 -7.26
CA LYS A 9 -1.62 32.89 -6.97
C LYS A 9 -1.54 31.64 -6.12
N ARG A 10 -1.13 30.53 -6.73
CA ARG A 10 -0.83 29.28 -6.05
C ARG A 10 0.34 29.56 -5.12
N LYS A 11 0.05 29.85 -3.86
CA LYS A 11 1.05 29.92 -2.80
C LYS A 11 1.72 28.55 -2.82
N LYS A 12 3.00 28.50 -3.21
CA LYS A 12 3.88 27.32 -3.13
C LYS A 12 3.53 26.59 -1.84
N THR A 13 2.96 25.40 -1.97
CA THR A 13 2.16 24.77 -0.92
C THR A 13 3.09 24.15 0.12
N LYS A 14 3.76 25.01 0.89
CA LYS A 14 4.65 24.61 1.99
C LYS A 14 3.78 24.04 3.10
N LEU A 15 4.01 22.78 3.43
CA LEU A 15 3.41 22.14 4.60
C LEU A 15 3.77 22.94 5.86
N PRO A 16 2.81 23.17 6.77
CA PRO A 16 3.03 23.96 7.97
C PRO A 16 4.02 23.27 8.92
N LYS A 17 4.51 24.05 9.89
CA LYS A 17 5.54 23.57 10.83
C LYS A 17 5.05 22.40 11.68
N GLU A 18 3.78 22.45 12.03
CA GLU A 18 3.07 21.45 12.80
C GLU A 18 1.80 21.08 12.04
N VAL A 19 1.50 19.79 11.98
CA VAL A 19 0.24 19.24 11.48
C VAL A 19 -0.31 18.36 12.58
N MET A 20 -1.51 18.66 13.08
CA MET A 20 -2.16 17.91 14.16
C MET A 20 -1.28 17.78 15.43
N GLY A 21 -0.56 18.85 15.79
CA GLY A 21 0.34 18.86 16.96
C GLY A 21 1.67 18.12 16.76
N ILE A 22 1.92 17.54 15.59
CA ILE A 22 3.16 16.82 15.26
C ILE A 22 4.11 17.77 14.53
N ARG A 23 5.31 17.95 15.07
CA ARG A 23 6.38 18.72 14.42
C ARG A 23 6.95 17.95 13.23
N LEU A 24 6.77 18.52 12.05
CA LEU A 24 7.33 17.96 10.81
C LEU A 24 8.79 18.40 10.64
N PRO A 25 9.74 17.51 10.34
CA PRO A 25 11.09 17.94 9.96
C PRO A 25 11.06 18.67 8.59
N LYS A 26 12.05 19.53 8.35
CA LYS A 26 12.08 20.40 7.15
C LYS A 26 12.05 19.59 5.84
N GLU A 27 12.76 18.46 5.80
CA GLU A 27 12.83 17.55 4.66
C GLU A 27 11.45 17.00 4.28
N VAL A 28 10.66 16.55 5.27
CA VAL A 28 9.30 16.04 5.04
C VAL A 28 8.37 17.14 4.53
N ARG A 29 8.57 18.39 4.94
CA ARG A 29 7.77 19.51 4.43
C ARG A 29 8.10 19.84 2.99
N GLU A 30 9.37 19.73 2.59
CA GLU A 30 9.80 19.98 1.22
C GLU A 30 9.34 18.85 0.29
N ILE A 31 9.56 17.60 0.68
CA ILE A 31 9.09 16.42 -0.05
C ILE A 31 7.57 16.44 -0.15
N GLY A 32 6.88 16.63 0.97
CA GLY A 32 5.42 16.65 1.00
C GLY A 32 4.83 17.83 0.22
N GLY A 33 5.52 18.98 0.18
CA GLY A 33 5.14 20.10 -0.68
C GLY A 33 5.25 19.74 -2.17
N ALA A 34 6.33 19.08 -2.59
CA ALA A 34 6.51 18.64 -3.97
C ALA A 34 5.50 17.55 -4.38
N VAL A 35 5.20 16.61 -3.47
CA VAL A 35 4.16 15.60 -3.67
C VAL A 35 2.78 16.26 -3.78
N LEU A 36 2.49 17.25 -2.94
CA LEU A 36 1.22 17.98 -2.97
C LEU A 36 1.06 18.81 -4.25
N GLU A 37 2.14 19.37 -4.79
CA GLU A 37 2.12 20.01 -6.11
C GLU A 37 1.79 19.01 -7.22
N LYS A 38 2.41 17.82 -7.22
CA LYS A 38 2.08 16.75 -8.18
C LYS A 38 0.65 16.25 -8.01
N ALA A 39 0.19 16.10 -6.78
CA ALA A 39 -1.19 15.70 -6.42
C ALA A 39 -2.26 16.68 -6.92
N ASN A 40 -1.90 17.93 -7.23
CA ASN A 40 -2.83 18.91 -7.78
C ASN A 40 -2.99 18.80 -9.31
N THR A 41 -2.26 17.90 -9.96
CA THR A 41 -2.42 17.57 -11.39
C THR A 41 -3.34 16.36 -11.56
N PRO A 42 -4.07 16.23 -12.68
CA PRO A 42 -4.95 15.07 -12.93
C PRO A 42 -4.17 13.76 -12.88
N GLN A 43 -3.03 13.69 -13.58
CA GLN A 43 -2.15 12.52 -13.58
C GLN A 43 -1.61 12.18 -12.19
N GLY A 44 -1.25 13.19 -11.38
CA GLY A 44 -0.78 12.95 -10.02
C GLY A 44 -1.86 12.44 -9.07
N ARG A 45 -3.13 12.80 -9.28
CA ARG A 45 -4.26 12.25 -8.52
C ARG A 45 -4.49 10.78 -8.85
N GLU A 46 -4.40 10.41 -10.13
CA GLU A 46 -4.51 9.01 -10.56
C GLU A 46 -3.40 8.15 -9.93
N MET A 47 -2.16 8.62 -9.99
CA MET A 47 -1.02 7.93 -9.37
C MET A 47 -1.17 7.80 -7.85
N LEU A 48 -1.63 8.86 -7.17
CA LEU A 48 -1.89 8.80 -5.74
C LEU A 48 -3.06 7.89 -5.39
N ALA A 49 -4.14 7.89 -6.17
CA ALA A 49 -5.27 7.01 -5.95
C ALA A 49 -4.88 5.54 -6.14
N ALA A 50 -4.15 5.22 -7.22
CA ALA A 50 -3.63 3.89 -7.48
C ALA A 50 -2.67 3.44 -6.36
N GLY A 51 -1.70 4.28 -5.99
CA GLY A 51 -0.75 3.99 -4.92
C GLY A 51 -1.41 3.81 -3.56
N LEU A 52 -2.38 4.67 -3.22
CA LEU A 52 -3.14 4.58 -1.97
C LEU A 52 -4.01 3.32 -1.93
N THR A 53 -4.66 2.98 -3.03
CA THR A 53 -5.48 1.76 -3.14
C THR A 53 -4.60 0.52 -2.95
N MET A 54 -3.43 0.48 -3.59
CA MET A 54 -2.46 -0.60 -3.42
C MET A 54 -1.98 -0.69 -1.96
N ALA A 55 -1.63 0.44 -1.35
CA ALA A 55 -1.19 0.48 0.04
C ALA A 55 -2.30 0.04 1.01
N ALA A 56 -3.55 0.46 0.77
CA ALA A 56 -4.71 0.05 1.57
C ALA A 56 -5.00 -1.44 1.42
N ALA A 57 -4.90 -1.99 0.22
CA ALA A 57 -5.05 -3.42 -0.03
C ALA A 57 -3.95 -4.22 0.69
N ALA A 58 -2.70 -3.80 0.58
CA ALA A 58 -1.58 -4.42 1.28
C ALA A 58 -1.72 -4.34 2.80
N ALA A 59 -2.10 -3.18 3.33
CA ALA A 59 -2.34 -3.00 4.76
C ALA A 59 -3.52 -3.86 5.26
N SER A 60 -4.61 -3.93 4.48
CA SER A 60 -5.77 -4.77 4.80
C SER A 60 -5.41 -6.26 4.79
N ALA A 61 -4.60 -6.71 3.82
CA ALA A 61 -4.10 -8.08 3.78
C ALA A 61 -3.19 -8.38 4.98
N ALA A 62 -2.32 -7.45 5.38
CA ALA A 62 -1.46 -7.60 6.56
C ALA A 62 -2.28 -7.65 7.86
N VAL A 63 -3.29 -6.80 8.00
CA VAL A 63 -4.20 -6.80 9.16
C VAL A 63 -5.04 -8.07 9.19
N ALA A 64 -5.59 -8.52 8.06
CA ALA A 64 -6.35 -9.76 7.96
C ALA A 64 -5.50 -10.98 8.33
N LYS A 65 -4.24 -11.04 7.85
CA LYS A 65 -3.28 -12.08 8.23
C LYS A 65 -2.93 -12.03 9.72
N GLY A 66 -2.83 -10.82 10.29
CA GLY A 66 -2.66 -10.62 11.73
C GLY A 66 -3.87 -11.06 12.56
N ARG A 67 -5.10 -10.88 12.05
CA ARG A 67 -6.33 -11.37 12.70
C ARG A 67 -6.47 -12.87 12.61
N MET A 68 -6.23 -13.49 11.45
CA MET A 68 -6.21 -14.96 11.33
C MET A 68 -5.17 -15.58 12.27
N LYS A 69 -3.95 -15.01 12.41
CA LYS A 69 -2.96 -15.53 13.37
C LYS A 69 -3.44 -15.43 14.84
N ARG A 70 -4.26 -14.44 15.18
CA ARG A 70 -4.87 -14.29 16.51
C ARG A 70 -6.09 -15.21 16.70
N GLU A 71 -6.84 -15.48 15.64
CA GLU A 71 -8.01 -16.37 15.64
C GLU A 71 -7.60 -17.85 15.59
N THR A 72 -6.54 -18.22 14.88
CA THR A 72 -5.94 -19.58 14.90
C THR A 72 -5.18 -19.87 16.21
N ALA A 73 -4.77 -18.83 16.96
CA ALA A 73 -4.31 -19.00 18.33
C ALA A 73 -5.47 -19.19 19.34
N ALA A 74 -6.71 -18.90 18.95
CA ALA A 74 -7.91 -19.01 19.77
C ALA A 74 -8.85 -20.16 19.35
N ALA A 75 -8.68 -20.70 18.14
CA ALA A 75 -9.47 -21.81 17.62
C ALA A 75 -8.54 -22.94 17.15
N GLY A 76 -8.61 -24.07 17.85
CA GLY A 76 -8.00 -25.33 17.42
C GLY A 76 -8.52 -25.79 16.04
N PRO A 77 -7.87 -26.79 15.43
CA PRO A 77 -8.03 -27.09 14.01
C PRO A 77 -9.43 -27.68 13.71
N ALA A 78 -10.15 -27.06 12.77
CA ALA A 78 -11.36 -27.62 12.18
C ALA A 78 -11.20 -27.70 10.64
N PRO A 79 -11.60 -28.81 10.01
CA PRO A 79 -11.33 -29.09 8.59
C PRO A 79 -12.25 -28.33 7.64
N ALA A 80 -11.73 -28.02 6.45
CA ALA A 80 -12.44 -27.35 5.36
C ALA A 80 -13.46 -28.29 4.67
N PRO A 81 -14.67 -27.82 4.30
CA PRO A 81 -15.54 -28.54 3.38
C PRO A 81 -15.39 -28.04 1.93
N ASP A 82 -15.00 -28.98 1.08
CA ASP A 82 -15.25 -29.19 -0.35
C ASP A 82 -15.89 -28.08 -1.21
N ALA A 83 -15.09 -27.59 -2.16
CA ALA A 83 -15.55 -26.98 -3.39
C ALA A 83 -15.96 -28.08 -4.40
N ALA A 84 -17.23 -28.51 -4.39
CA ALA A 84 -17.74 -29.45 -5.40
C ALA A 84 -19.26 -29.36 -5.61
N ARG A 85 -19.78 -28.28 -6.23
CA ARG A 85 -21.09 -28.33 -6.91
C ARG A 85 -21.35 -27.15 -7.85
N ALA A 86 -20.98 -27.27 -9.12
CA ALA A 86 -21.70 -26.68 -10.26
C ALA A 86 -21.00 -27.08 -11.57
N ALA A 87 -21.23 -28.32 -12.01
CA ALA A 87 -21.05 -28.71 -13.40
C ALA A 87 -22.45 -28.98 -13.95
N ASP A 88 -22.97 -28.04 -14.75
CA ASP A 88 -24.14 -28.27 -15.61
C ASP A 88 -23.88 -27.61 -16.98
N ALA A 89 -23.78 -28.48 -18.00
CA ALA A 89 -23.97 -28.25 -19.44
C ALA A 89 -23.06 -27.28 -20.23
N ALA A 90 -21.91 -27.78 -20.73
CA ALA A 90 -21.34 -27.53 -22.07
C ALA A 90 -20.09 -28.42 -22.29
N PRO A 91 -19.76 -28.88 -23.53
CA PRO A 91 -18.47 -29.53 -23.77
C PRO A 91 -17.34 -28.55 -23.44
N PRO A 92 -16.27 -28.97 -22.74
CA PRO A 92 -15.20 -28.07 -22.34
C PRO A 92 -14.51 -27.50 -23.58
N PRO A 93 -14.22 -26.18 -23.63
CA PRO A 93 -13.31 -25.64 -24.64
C PRO A 93 -11.93 -26.32 -24.52
N PRO A 94 -11.15 -26.43 -25.61
CA PRO A 94 -9.80 -26.97 -25.54
C PRO A 94 -8.99 -26.21 -24.47
N PRO A 95 -8.12 -26.90 -23.71
CA PRO A 95 -7.35 -26.24 -22.65
C PRO A 95 -6.56 -25.08 -23.25
N PRO A 96 -6.58 -23.89 -22.63
CA PRO A 96 -5.71 -22.80 -23.03
C PRO A 96 -4.26 -23.27 -22.92
N ALA A 97 -3.44 -22.95 -23.93
CA ALA A 97 -2.02 -23.24 -23.91
C ALA A 97 -1.41 -22.75 -22.59
N PRO A 98 -0.49 -23.52 -21.98
CA PRO A 98 0.18 -23.07 -20.76
C PRO A 98 0.85 -21.71 -21.05
N PRO A 99 0.69 -20.70 -20.18
CA PRO A 99 1.34 -19.42 -20.36
C PRO A 99 2.85 -19.64 -20.49
N PRO A 100 3.55 -18.87 -21.34
CA PRO A 100 4.99 -18.98 -21.46
C PRO A 100 5.59 -18.82 -20.06
N GLN A 101 6.33 -19.84 -19.61
CA GLN A 101 7.10 -19.81 -18.36
C GLN A 101 8.27 -18.85 -18.53
N GLY A 102 7.97 -17.56 -18.68
CA GLY A 102 8.94 -16.49 -18.60
C GLY A 102 9.27 -16.27 -17.14
N THR A 103 10.36 -16.89 -16.68
CA THR A 103 11.23 -16.40 -15.57
C THR A 103 10.57 -15.50 -14.54
N GLN A 104 9.45 -15.96 -13.98
CA GLN A 104 8.78 -15.27 -12.89
C GLN A 104 9.59 -15.56 -11.63
N ARG A 105 10.62 -14.75 -11.41
CA ARG A 105 11.09 -14.39 -10.07
C ARG A 105 9.91 -13.71 -9.38
N ASP A 106 8.92 -14.52 -9.00
CA ASP A 106 7.95 -14.11 -8.01
C ASP A 106 8.80 -13.75 -6.78
N PRO A 107 8.79 -12.48 -6.33
CA PRO A 107 9.58 -12.11 -5.16
C PRO A 107 9.08 -12.98 -4.02
N ASP A 108 9.95 -13.88 -3.55
CA ASP A 108 9.59 -14.85 -2.54
C ASP A 108 8.97 -14.11 -1.34
N PRO A 109 7.70 -14.39 -0.99
CA PRO A 109 6.98 -13.64 0.03
C PRO A 109 7.67 -13.76 1.39
N THR A 110 8.41 -14.84 1.62
CA THR A 110 9.21 -15.06 2.83
C THR A 110 10.41 -14.12 2.86
N ALA A 111 11.10 -13.92 1.74
CA ALA A 111 12.20 -12.96 1.61
C ALA A 111 11.73 -11.51 1.83
N MET A 112 10.55 -11.15 1.30
CA MET A 112 9.94 -9.84 1.54
C MET A 112 9.61 -9.63 3.03
N LEU A 113 9.05 -10.64 3.70
CA LEU A 113 8.75 -10.58 5.13
C LEU A 113 10.01 -10.44 5.99
N ALA A 114 11.08 -11.17 5.63
CA ALA A 114 12.37 -11.05 6.31
C ALA A 114 12.94 -9.64 6.16
N MET A 115 12.90 -9.07 4.95
CA MET A 115 13.38 -7.70 4.68
C MET A 115 12.60 -6.65 5.49
N VAL A 116 11.27 -6.77 5.56
CA VAL A 116 10.42 -5.88 6.37
C VAL A 116 10.78 -5.98 7.86
N GLY A 117 11.03 -7.19 8.38
CA GLY A 117 11.48 -7.40 9.75
C GLY A 117 12.79 -6.66 10.05
N THR A 118 13.79 -6.80 9.17
CA THR A 118 15.09 -6.13 9.32
C THR A 118 14.98 -4.60 9.28
N VAL A 119 14.10 -4.07 8.41
CA VAL A 119 13.85 -2.63 8.34
C VAL A 119 13.14 -2.13 9.60
N ALA A 120 12.15 -2.87 10.10
CA ALA A 120 11.42 -2.52 11.32
C ALA A 120 12.35 -2.47 12.54
N GLU A 121 13.21 -3.47 12.72
CA GLU A 121 14.22 -3.49 13.79
C GLU A 121 15.20 -2.32 13.69
N SER A 122 15.65 -2.00 12.47
CA SER A 122 16.58 -0.88 12.25
C SER A 122 15.98 0.48 12.61
N VAL A 123 14.70 0.68 12.28
CA VAL A 123 13.97 1.92 12.64
C VAL A 123 13.70 1.96 14.13
N LEU A 124 13.30 0.83 14.72
CA LEU A 124 13.02 0.72 16.15
C LEU A 124 14.29 0.98 16.99
N GLY A 125 15.40 0.31 16.66
CA GLY A 125 16.69 0.56 17.29
C GLY A 125 17.08 2.04 17.20
N LYS A 126 16.97 2.66 16.03
CA LYS A 126 17.27 4.10 15.88
C LYS A 126 16.37 5.01 16.70
N LEU A 127 15.12 4.61 16.96
CA LEU A 127 14.16 5.40 17.75
C LEU A 127 14.42 5.28 19.25
N PHE A 128 14.81 4.10 19.72
CA PHE A 128 14.96 3.80 21.16
C PHE A 128 16.39 3.93 21.68
N THR A 129 17.41 3.90 20.81
CA THR A 129 18.82 4.17 21.21
C THR A 129 19.11 5.68 21.36
N LYS A 130 18.18 6.58 20.96
CA LYS A 130 18.32 8.05 21.12
C LYS A 130 17.77 8.56 22.46
N LYS A 131 18.00 7.82 23.54
CA LYS A 131 17.79 8.28 24.92
C LYS A 131 18.79 7.60 25.85
N GLY A 132 20.04 8.03 25.73
CA GLY A 132 21.14 7.78 26.66
C GLY A 132 21.99 9.04 26.67
#